data_AF-A0A445AD64-F1
#
_entry.id   AF-A0A445AD64-F1
#
_cell.length_a   1.000
_cell.length_b   1.000
_cell.length_c   1.000
_cell.angle_alpha   90.00
_cell.angle_beta   90.00
_cell.angle_gamma   90.00
#
_symmetry.space_group_name_H-M   'P 1'
#
loop_
_entity.id
_entity.type
_entity.pdbx_description
1 polymer ?
#
loop_
_entity_poly.entity_id
_entity_poly.type
_entity_poly.pdbx_seq_one_letter_code
_entity_poly.pdbx_strand_id
1 'polypeptide(L)'
;MESEGKEPHIQNSGGEGEDTEPVELVLFQVSECYVYIIMVWNLKTLWHEAKAFFVLFVQIPPRKTASSYRADEWDVNKWAWEGILKVVSKGEECIIRLEDKKTGELYARAFLRKGEPHPVEPVIDSSRYFVLRIEENIGEPVHLHCAFLLLFFLSSCITDGRLRHAFIGIGFRERTEAYDFQAALHDHMKYPSC
;
A
#
# COMPACT_ATOMS: atom_id res chain seq x y z
N MET A 1 -34.04 -40.56 -55.64
CA MET A 1 -35.06 -41.14 -54.77
C MET A 1 -34.38 -41.40 -53.43
N GLU A 2 -34.11 -40.36 -52.63
CA GLU A 2 -35.07 -39.72 -51.68
C GLU A 2 -35.70 -40.79 -50.77
N SER A 3 -35.71 -40.68 -49.44
CA SER A 3 -35.48 -39.55 -48.53
C SER A 3 -35.43 -40.05 -47.07
N GLU A 4 -34.60 -39.40 -46.25
CA GLU A 4 -34.79 -38.87 -44.87
C GLU A 4 -35.61 -39.64 -43.80
N GLY A 5 -35.23 -39.64 -42.51
CA GLY A 5 -34.21 -38.84 -41.82
C GLY A 5 -34.13 -39.07 -40.31
N LYS A 6 -33.22 -38.34 -39.64
CA LYS A 6 -33.37 -37.89 -38.24
C LYS A 6 -32.39 -36.74 -37.94
N GLU A 7 -32.90 -35.80 -37.14
CA GLU A 7 -32.52 -34.42 -36.84
C GLU A 7 -31.15 -34.15 -36.15
N PRO A 8 -30.73 -32.86 -36.08
CA PRO A 8 -29.34 -32.45 -35.88
C PRO A 8 -28.93 -32.35 -34.41
N HIS A 9 -27.67 -32.69 -34.13
CA HIS A 9 -27.01 -32.30 -32.88
C HIS A 9 -26.55 -30.84 -32.98
N ILE A 10 -27.26 -29.97 -32.26
CA ILE A 10 -26.91 -28.57 -32.05
C ILE A 10 -25.59 -28.52 -31.27
N GLN A 11 -24.55 -27.98 -31.90
CA GLN A 11 -23.37 -27.47 -31.18
C GLN A 11 -23.78 -26.16 -30.53
N ASN A 12 -23.94 -26.17 -29.20
CA ASN A 12 -24.10 -24.93 -28.45
C ASN A 12 -22.70 -24.34 -28.20
N SER A 13 -22.36 -23.36 -29.03
CA SER A 13 -21.39 -22.31 -28.73
C SER A 13 -21.89 -21.43 -27.58
N GLY A 14 -20.98 -20.92 -26.76
CA GLY A 14 -21.21 -19.68 -26.02
C GLY A 14 -21.10 -19.81 -24.51
N GLY A 15 -20.04 -19.22 -23.99
CA GLY A 15 -19.75 -19.10 -22.57
C GLY A 15 -18.25 -19.14 -22.31
N GLU A 16 -17.48 -18.38 -23.10
CA GLU A 16 -16.21 -17.87 -22.59
C GLU A 16 -16.58 -17.14 -21.30
N GLY A 17 -16.17 -17.68 -20.15
CA GLY A 17 -15.98 -16.83 -18.99
C GLY A 17 -14.92 -15.84 -19.43
N GLU A 18 -15.34 -14.65 -19.86
CA GLU A 18 -14.46 -13.50 -19.82
C GLU A 18 -14.02 -13.43 -18.37
N ASP A 19 -12.79 -13.89 -18.12
CA ASP A 19 -11.97 -13.45 -17.02
C ASP A 19 -11.83 -11.94 -17.20
N THR A 20 -12.90 -11.19 -16.88
CA THR A 20 -12.90 -9.74 -16.88
C THR A 20 -12.03 -9.40 -15.69
N GLU A 21 -10.73 -9.23 -15.93
CA GLU A 21 -9.84 -8.68 -14.93
C GLU A 21 -10.51 -7.43 -14.37
N PRO A 22 -10.73 -7.34 -13.05
CA PRO A 22 -11.44 -6.20 -12.48
C PRO A 22 -10.70 -4.94 -12.87
N VAL A 23 -11.38 -4.06 -13.60
CA VAL A 23 -10.82 -2.83 -14.14
C VAL A 23 -10.25 -2.00 -12.99
N GLU A 24 -8.93 -1.82 -12.99
CA GLU A 24 -8.26 -0.95 -12.02
C GLU A 24 -8.45 0.51 -12.45
N LEU A 25 -9.15 1.30 -11.64
CA LEU A 25 -9.37 2.72 -11.89
C LEU A 25 -8.47 3.57 -11.00
N VAL A 26 -7.66 4.45 -11.61
CA VAL A 26 -6.84 5.40 -10.85
C VAL A 26 -7.71 6.57 -10.42
N LEU A 27 -7.97 6.68 -9.11
CA LEU A 27 -8.78 7.75 -8.52
C LEU A 27 -7.96 9.01 -8.28
N PHE A 28 -6.69 8.85 -7.92
CA PHE A 28 -5.78 9.95 -7.64
C PHE A 28 -4.35 9.53 -7.92
N GLN A 29 -3.53 10.47 -8.43
CA GLN A 29 -2.11 10.26 -8.63
C GLN A 29 -1.35 11.56 -8.40
N VAL A 30 -0.26 11.48 -7.64
CA VAL A 30 0.72 12.56 -7.49
C VAL A 30 2.12 12.05 -7.82
N SER A 31 2.91 12.86 -8.52
CA SER A 31 4.24 12.49 -9.00
C SER A 31 5.35 12.68 -7.95
N GLU A 32 5.07 13.46 -6.90
CA GLU A 32 6.00 13.77 -5.80
C GLU A 32 5.28 13.59 -4.46
N CYS A 33 5.49 12.44 -3.82
CA CYS A 33 5.10 12.15 -2.45
C CYS A 33 6.35 11.79 -1.64
N TYR A 34 6.46 12.34 -0.43
CA TYR A 34 7.60 12.12 0.46
C TYR A 34 7.21 11.16 1.58
N VAL A 35 8.06 10.18 1.85
CA VAL A 35 7.88 9.21 2.93
C VAL A 35 8.82 9.53 4.09
N TYR A 36 8.27 9.58 5.29
CA TYR A 36 8.96 9.85 6.54
C TYR A 36 8.89 8.64 7.46
N ILE A 37 10.02 8.31 8.09
CA ILE A 37 10.05 7.27 9.12
C ILE A 37 9.54 7.87 10.41
N ILE A 38 8.46 7.30 10.94
CA ILE A 38 7.90 7.68 12.24
C ILE A 38 8.78 7.05 13.32
N MET A 39 9.78 7.83 13.73
CA MET A 39 10.72 7.49 14.77
C MET A 39 10.06 7.49 16.14
N VAL A 40 9.74 6.32 16.68
CA VAL A 40 9.42 6.23 18.10
C VAL A 40 10.74 6.43 18.86
N TRP A 41 10.87 7.60 19.49
CA TRP A 41 12.04 8.17 20.18
C TRP A 41 12.63 7.27 21.29
N ASN A 42 13.18 6.11 20.94
CA ASN A 42 13.95 5.29 21.87
C ASN A 42 15.18 4.60 21.25
N LEU A 43 15.56 4.93 20.01
CA LEU A 43 16.72 4.29 19.38
C LEU A 43 17.60 5.25 18.57
N LYS A 44 17.94 6.42 19.12
CA LYS A 44 18.96 7.31 18.50
C LYS A 44 20.39 6.75 18.60
N THR A 45 20.65 5.78 19.49
CA THR A 45 22.02 5.30 19.79
C THR A 45 22.50 4.10 18.99
N LEU A 46 21.68 3.52 18.11
CA LEU A 46 22.06 2.35 17.28
C LEU A 46 21.98 2.62 15.77
N TRP A 47 21.90 3.89 15.36
CA TRP A 47 21.62 4.27 13.96
C TRP A 47 22.82 4.16 13.02
N HIS A 48 24.06 4.03 13.52
CA HIS A 48 25.22 4.26 12.66
C HIS A 48 25.60 3.11 11.71
N GLU A 49 25.03 1.91 11.81
CA GLU A 49 25.49 0.76 10.99
C GLU A 49 24.44 -0.13 10.31
N ALA A 50 23.13 0.13 10.43
CA ALA A 50 22.13 -0.81 9.87
C ALA A 50 20.94 -0.13 9.15
N LYS A 51 21.22 0.50 7.99
CA LYS A 51 20.16 1.11 7.15
C LYS A 51 19.16 0.11 6.54
N ALA A 52 19.52 -1.17 6.45
CA ALA A 52 18.67 -2.19 5.82
C ALA A 52 17.90 -3.09 6.80
N PHE A 53 18.26 -3.09 8.09
CA PHE A 53 17.75 -4.06 9.05
C PHE A 53 16.55 -3.56 9.86
N PHE A 54 16.36 -2.24 9.90
CA PHE A 54 15.38 -1.61 10.78
C PHE A 54 13.92 -1.82 10.33
N VAL A 55 13.69 -2.15 9.06
CA VAL A 55 12.35 -2.42 8.53
C VAL A 55 11.79 -3.74 9.08
N LEU A 56 12.65 -4.72 9.42
CA LEU A 56 12.20 -6.05 9.82
C LEU A 56 11.81 -6.17 11.31
N PHE A 57 12.22 -5.23 12.16
CA PHE A 57 12.05 -5.32 13.62
C PHE A 57 10.98 -4.38 14.20
N VAL A 58 10.20 -3.68 13.37
CA VAL A 58 9.14 -2.83 13.88
C VAL A 58 7.88 -3.67 14.16
N GLN A 59 7.93 -4.51 15.19
CA GLN A 59 6.79 -4.60 16.10
C GLN A 59 6.64 -3.19 16.67
N ILE A 60 5.79 -2.38 16.01
CA ILE A 60 5.59 -0.98 16.38
C ILE A 60 5.22 -0.97 17.87
N PRO A 61 5.96 -0.23 18.71
CA PRO A 61 5.71 -0.21 20.14
C PRO A 61 4.24 0.13 20.37
N PRO A 62 3.58 -0.55 21.32
CA PRO A 62 2.14 -0.42 21.53
C PRO A 62 1.80 1.07 21.63
N ARG A 63 0.88 1.47 20.74
CA ARG A 63 0.27 2.80 20.64
C ARG A 63 0.17 3.40 22.05
N LYS A 64 0.90 4.48 22.36
CA LYS A 64 0.59 5.29 23.54
C LYS A 64 -0.84 5.78 23.29
N THR A 65 -1.78 5.23 24.04
CA THR A 65 -3.18 5.04 23.62
C THR A 65 -4.02 6.34 23.64
N ALA A 66 -3.41 7.51 23.48
CA ALA A 66 -4.09 8.80 23.57
C ALA A 66 -3.46 9.98 22.78
N SER A 67 -2.36 9.80 22.04
CA SER A 67 -1.75 10.90 21.28
C SER A 67 -1.90 10.68 19.77
N SER A 68 -2.62 11.58 19.12
CA SER A 68 -2.65 11.72 17.66
C SER A 68 -1.24 12.01 17.11
N TYR A 69 -0.95 11.57 15.89
CA TYR A 69 0.32 11.86 15.24
C TYR A 69 0.49 13.35 14.96
N ARG A 70 1.72 13.85 15.17
CA ARG A 70 2.14 15.22 14.88
C ARG A 70 3.37 15.20 13.96
N ALA A 71 3.39 16.06 12.95
CA ALA A 71 4.48 16.15 12.00
C ALA A 71 5.71 16.82 12.62
N ASP A 72 5.53 17.69 13.62
CA ASP A 72 6.63 18.27 14.41
C ASP A 72 7.49 17.23 15.16
N GLU A 73 6.97 16.02 15.39
CA GLU A 73 7.72 14.90 15.96
C GLU A 73 8.63 14.20 14.93
N TRP A 74 8.44 14.48 13.63
CA TRP A 74 9.18 13.88 12.52
C TRP A 74 10.29 14.81 12.03
N ASP A 75 11.30 14.26 11.36
CA ASP A 75 12.30 15.08 10.66
C ASP A 75 11.77 15.49 9.27
N VAL A 76 10.89 16.50 9.24
CA VAL A 76 10.17 16.95 8.02
C VAL A 76 11.09 17.43 6.89
N ASN A 77 12.33 17.80 7.22
CA ASN A 77 13.35 18.23 6.24
C ASN A 77 14.13 17.05 5.65
N LYS A 78 13.90 15.84 6.17
CA LYS A 78 14.61 14.63 5.78
C LYS A 78 13.63 13.48 5.57
N TRP A 79 13.24 13.31 4.32
CA TRP A 79 12.48 12.14 3.90
C TRP A 79 13.39 10.91 3.77
N ALA A 80 12.81 9.73 3.99
CA ALA A 80 13.47 8.44 3.81
C ALA A 80 13.37 7.95 2.36
N TRP A 81 12.28 8.29 1.68
CA TRP A 81 12.02 7.93 0.29
C TRP A 81 11.11 8.95 -0.38
N GLU A 82 11.18 9.05 -1.70
CA GLU A 82 10.32 9.89 -2.54
C GLU A 82 9.87 9.13 -3.78
N GLY A 83 8.64 9.39 -4.23
CA GLY A 83 8.15 8.78 -5.46
C GLY A 83 6.70 9.14 -5.77
N ILE A 84 6.07 8.29 -6.57
CA ILE A 84 4.70 8.47 -7.06
C ILE A 84 3.74 7.82 -6.06
N LEU A 85 2.69 8.53 -5.68
CA LEU A 85 1.57 7.95 -4.93
C LEU A 85 0.38 7.81 -5.87
N LYS A 86 -0.20 6.62 -5.93
CA LYS A 86 -1.41 6.30 -6.69
C LYS A 86 -2.49 5.73 -5.76
N VAL A 87 -3.72 6.19 -5.94
CA VAL A 87 -4.91 5.62 -5.33
C VAL A 87 -5.68 4.90 -6.41
N VAL A 88 -5.83 3.59 -6.27
CA VAL A 88 -6.41 2.71 -7.28
C VAL A 88 -7.64 2.03 -6.69
N SER A 89 -8.79 2.19 -7.34
CA SER A 89 -10.00 1.44 -7.05
C SER A 89 -9.95 0.10 -7.79
N LYS A 90 -10.20 -1.00 -7.07
CA LYS A 90 -10.32 -2.34 -7.60
C LYS A 90 -11.61 -2.96 -7.04
N GLY A 91 -12.72 -2.73 -7.74
CA GLY A 91 -14.06 -3.07 -7.24
C GLY A 91 -14.34 -2.38 -5.90
N GLU A 92 -14.65 -3.17 -4.87
CA GLU A 92 -14.95 -2.69 -3.52
C GLU A 92 -13.72 -2.31 -2.67
N GLU A 93 -12.52 -2.61 -3.15
CA GLU A 93 -11.27 -2.28 -2.44
C GLU A 93 -10.58 -1.08 -3.09
N CYS A 94 -10.00 -0.21 -2.25
CA CYS A 94 -9.13 0.86 -2.71
C CYS A 94 -7.70 0.61 -2.22
N ILE A 95 -6.74 0.67 -3.13
CA ILE A 95 -5.34 0.37 -2.90
C ILE A 95 -4.55 1.67 -3.06
N ILE A 96 -3.85 2.06 -2.00
CA ILE A 96 -2.88 3.15 -2.05
C ILE A 96 -1.52 2.52 -2.34
N ARG A 97 -0.90 2.90 -3.47
CA ARG A 97 0.40 2.39 -3.93
C ARG A 97 1.43 3.51 -3.91
N LEU A 98 2.60 3.23 -3.35
CA LEU A 98 3.80 4.05 -3.45
C LEU A 98 4.74 3.37 -4.45
N GLU A 99 5.03 4.06 -5.54
CA GLU A 99 5.82 3.54 -6.66
C GLU A 99 7.04 4.42 -6.91
N ASP A 100 8.18 3.81 -7.24
CA ASP A 100 9.38 4.57 -7.61
C ASP A 100 9.18 5.31 -8.93
N LYS A 101 9.60 6.59 -8.97
CA LYS A 101 9.43 7.47 -10.13
C LYS A 101 10.19 7.01 -11.37
N LYS A 102 11.29 6.27 -11.21
CA LYS A 102 12.18 5.84 -12.29
C LYS A 102 11.85 4.42 -12.74
N THR A 103 11.65 3.50 -11.80
CA THR A 103 11.45 2.08 -12.12
C THR A 103 9.98 1.69 -12.20
N GLY A 104 9.08 2.44 -11.56
CA GLY A 104 7.70 2.02 -11.36
C GLY A 104 7.56 0.85 -10.38
N GLU A 105 8.62 0.51 -9.66
CA GLU A 105 8.61 -0.57 -8.68
C GLU A 105 7.78 -0.18 -7.46
N LEU A 106 6.98 -1.11 -6.95
CA LEU A 106 6.16 -0.89 -5.77
C LEU A 106 7.05 -0.83 -4.53
N TYR A 107 7.10 0.33 -3.89
CA TYR A 107 7.79 0.54 -2.61
C TYR A 107 6.95 0.04 -1.43
N ALA A 108 5.67 0.42 -1.39
CA ALA A 108 4.76 0.05 -0.32
C ALA A 108 3.29 0.16 -0.77
N ARG A 109 2.39 -0.55 -0.10
CA ARG A 109 0.95 -0.46 -0.35
C ARG A 109 0.11 -0.51 0.92
N ALA A 110 -1.06 0.10 0.87
CA ALA A 110 -2.08 0.04 1.90
C ALA A 110 -3.44 -0.28 1.28
N PHE A 111 -4.28 -1.00 2.02
CA PHE A 111 -5.62 -1.38 1.57
C PHE A 111 -6.68 -0.63 2.38
N LEU A 112 -7.60 0.00 1.66
CA LEU A 112 -8.79 0.63 2.19
C LEU A 112 -9.96 -0.31 1.87
N ARG A 113 -10.47 -0.97 2.91
CA ARG A 113 -11.57 -1.93 2.84
C ARG A 113 -12.70 -1.51 3.76
N LYS A 114 -13.94 -1.77 3.36
CA LYS A 114 -15.11 -1.46 4.19
C LYS A 114 -15.16 -2.38 5.41
N GLY A 115 -15.25 -1.80 6.60
CA GLY A 115 -15.33 -2.53 7.87
C GLY A 115 -13.98 -2.76 8.56
N GLU A 116 -12.87 -2.49 7.88
CA GLU A 116 -11.54 -2.46 8.50
C GLU A 116 -11.17 -1.06 9.00
N PRO A 117 -10.19 -0.95 9.94
CA PRO A 117 -9.73 0.36 10.37
C PRO A 117 -9.10 1.11 9.19
N HIS A 118 -9.45 2.39 9.05
CA HIS A 118 -8.97 3.24 7.97
C HIS A 118 -7.42 3.24 7.93
N PRO A 119 -6.79 2.91 6.78
CA PRO A 119 -5.33 2.79 6.69
C PRO A 119 -4.62 4.15 6.71
N VAL A 120 -5.35 5.26 6.58
CA VAL A 120 -4.79 6.62 6.58
C VAL A 120 -5.27 7.38 7.81
N GLU A 121 -4.35 7.91 8.61
CA GLU A 121 -4.66 8.81 9.71
C GLU A 121 -4.10 10.21 9.41
N PRO A 122 -4.91 11.28 9.39
CA PRO A 122 -4.40 12.63 9.22
C PRO A 122 -3.61 13.08 10.45
N VAL A 123 -2.57 13.87 10.21
CA VAL A 123 -1.75 14.47 11.27
C VAL A 123 -2.43 15.76 11.78
N ILE A 124 -2.39 16.01 13.09
CA ILE A 124 -3.19 17.10 13.70
C ILE A 124 -2.66 18.52 13.49
N ASP A 125 -1.35 18.68 13.27
CA ASP A 125 -0.67 19.98 13.14
C ASP A 125 -0.49 20.40 11.68
N SER A 126 -0.83 19.54 10.71
CA SER A 126 -0.67 19.82 9.29
C SER A 126 -1.66 19.07 8.42
N SER A 127 -2.27 19.79 7.48
CA SER A 127 -3.14 19.20 6.46
C SER A 127 -2.38 18.54 5.30
N ARG A 128 -1.03 18.56 5.31
CA ARG A 128 -0.20 17.98 4.23
C ARG A 128 0.41 16.64 4.59
N TYR A 129 0.35 16.25 5.85
CA TYR A 129 1.00 15.04 6.35
C TYR A 129 -0.05 14.05 6.83
N PHE A 130 0.20 12.78 6.55
CA PHE A 130 -0.67 11.67 6.93
C PHE A 130 0.19 10.50 7.41
N VAL A 131 -0.40 9.61 8.19
CA VAL A 131 0.20 8.34 8.56
C VAL A 131 -0.50 7.23 7.79
N LEU A 132 0.28 6.41 7.10
CA LEU A 132 -0.19 5.26 6.34
C LEU A 132 0.12 3.96 7.08
N ARG A 133 -0.90 3.11 7.22
CA ARG A 133 -0.78 1.71 7.65
C ARG A 133 -0.48 0.85 6.43
N ILE A 134 0.79 0.52 6.25
CA ILE A 134 1.29 -0.34 5.18
C ILE A 134 1.04 -1.79 5.51
N GLU A 135 0.66 -2.55 4.49
CA GLU A 135 0.50 -4.00 4.54
C GLU A 135 1.55 -4.66 3.67
N GLU A 136 2.51 -5.33 4.30
CA GLU A 136 3.56 -6.08 3.61
C GLU A 136 3.04 -7.47 3.24
N ASN A 137 3.03 -7.80 1.94
CA ASN A 137 2.86 -9.18 1.50
C ASN A 137 4.25 -9.77 1.29
N ILE A 138 4.73 -10.48 2.29
CA ILE A 138 6.01 -11.22 2.26
C ILE A 138 5.82 -12.48 1.41
N GLY A 139 5.51 -12.32 0.12
CA GLY A 139 5.15 -13.40 -0.79
C GLY A 139 5.87 -13.37 -2.13
N GLU A 140 6.37 -12.22 -2.58
CA GLU A 140 7.20 -12.15 -3.79
C GLU A 140 8.48 -11.37 -3.53
N PRO A 141 9.66 -12.00 -3.67
CA PRO A 141 10.93 -11.32 -3.55
C PRO A 141 11.12 -10.40 -4.77
N VAL A 142 10.61 -9.18 -4.67
CA VAL A 142 11.01 -8.10 -5.58
C VAL A 142 12.45 -7.74 -5.24
N HIS A 143 13.32 -7.91 -6.25
CA HIS A 143 14.74 -7.61 -6.28
C HIS A 143 15.74 -8.55 -5.57
N LEU A 144 16.52 -9.20 -6.44
CA LEU A 144 17.68 -10.08 -6.20
C LEU A 144 18.87 -9.41 -5.48
N HIS A 145 18.71 -8.24 -4.85
CA HIS A 145 19.74 -7.63 -4.02
C HIS A 145 19.67 -8.04 -2.54
N CYS A 146 18.60 -8.72 -2.09
CA CYS A 146 18.51 -9.25 -0.73
C CYS A 146 18.99 -10.70 -0.57
N ALA A 147 19.37 -11.37 -1.67
CA ALA A 147 19.84 -12.77 -1.65
C ALA A 147 21.09 -12.99 -0.77
N PHE A 148 21.91 -11.95 -0.55
CA PHE A 148 23.12 -12.07 0.27
C PHE A 148 22.86 -12.04 1.78
N LEU A 149 21.68 -11.57 2.22
CA LEU A 149 21.28 -11.55 3.64
C LEU A 149 20.33 -12.71 4.01
N LEU A 150 19.77 -13.41 3.02
CA LEU A 150 18.83 -14.51 3.24
C LEU A 150 19.46 -15.74 3.90
N LEU A 151 20.78 -15.95 3.79
CA LEU A 151 21.45 -17.09 4.42
C LEU A 151 21.64 -16.94 5.94
N PHE A 152 21.53 -15.73 6.50
CA PHE A 152 21.62 -15.51 7.96
C PHE A 152 20.26 -15.42 8.65
N PHE A 153 19.16 -15.27 7.91
CA PHE A 153 17.84 -14.97 8.46
C PHE A 153 16.81 -16.09 8.33
N LEU A 154 17.17 -17.23 7.73
CA LEU A 154 16.23 -18.30 7.42
C LEU A 154 15.71 -19.10 8.63
N SER A 155 16.10 -18.78 9.87
CA SER A 155 15.69 -19.57 11.05
C SER A 155 14.58 -18.93 11.90
N SER A 156 14.16 -17.68 11.65
CA SER A 156 13.20 -17.02 12.56
C SER A 156 12.03 -16.26 11.91
N CYS A 157 11.96 -16.14 10.57
CA CYS A 157 10.82 -15.48 9.92
C CYS A 157 9.70 -16.42 9.46
N ILE A 158 9.83 -17.73 9.70
CA ILE A 158 8.74 -18.69 9.50
C ILE A 158 8.06 -18.88 10.87
N THR A 159 6.93 -18.21 11.08
CA THR A 159 5.90 -18.34 12.14
C THR A 159 5.41 -16.92 12.42
N ASP A 160 4.37 -16.44 11.78
CA ASP A 160 2.96 -16.72 12.07
C ASP A 160 2.19 -16.08 10.90
N GLY A 161 1.05 -16.63 10.48
CA GLY A 161 0.25 -16.11 9.34
C GLY A 161 -0.38 -14.73 9.57
N ARG A 162 0.23 -13.86 10.37
CA ARG A 162 -0.20 -12.50 10.66
C ARG A 162 0.39 -11.56 9.62
N LEU A 163 -0.48 -10.80 8.94
CA LEU A 163 -0.06 -9.62 8.17
C LEU A 163 0.83 -8.74 9.06
N ARG A 164 2.03 -8.44 8.58
CA ARG A 164 2.88 -7.42 9.22
C ARG A 164 2.37 -6.07 8.74
N HIS A 165 1.84 -5.30 9.68
CA HIS A 165 1.50 -3.91 9.46
C HIS A 165 2.67 -3.02 9.88
N ALA A 166 3.00 -2.03 9.07
CA ALA A 166 3.96 -0.97 9.39
C ALA A 166 3.27 0.40 9.30
N PHE A 167 3.73 1.40 10.06
CA PHE A 167 3.24 2.77 9.95
C PHE A 167 4.34 3.66 9.38
N ILE A 168 4.02 4.40 8.33
CA ILE A 168 4.92 5.38 7.72
C ILE A 168 4.23 6.74 7.67
N GLY A 169 5.00 7.82 7.76
CA GLY A 169 4.50 9.15 7.46
C GLY A 169 4.56 9.39 5.96
N ILE A 170 3.53 9.98 5.39
CA ILE A 170 3.56 10.52 4.02
C ILE A 170 3.31 12.03 4.05
N GLY A 171 3.88 12.74 3.09
CA GLY A 171 3.72 14.17 2.94
C GLY A 171 3.61 14.59 1.49
N PHE A 172 2.70 15.54 1.25
CA PHE A 172 2.53 16.20 -0.04
C PHE A 172 3.27 17.52 -0.06
N ARG A 173 3.75 17.90 -1.24
CA ARG A 173 4.37 19.19 -1.45
C ARG A 173 3.32 20.29 -1.30
N GLU A 174 2.23 20.16 -2.04
CA GLU A 174 1.15 21.14 -2.06
C GLU A 174 -0.04 20.72 -1.17
N ARG A 175 -0.70 21.71 -0.57
CA ARG A 175 -1.92 21.47 0.23
C ARG A 175 -3.08 20.98 -0.64
N THR A 176 -3.13 21.43 -1.89
CA THR A 176 -4.17 21.03 -2.84
C THR A 176 -4.10 19.53 -3.12
N GLU A 177 -2.89 18.98 -3.34
CA GLU A 177 -2.69 17.54 -3.57
C GLU A 177 -3.14 16.71 -2.35
N ALA A 178 -2.86 17.19 -1.14
CA ALA A 178 -3.32 16.54 0.08
C ALA A 178 -4.85 16.55 0.22
N TYR A 179 -5.51 17.65 -0.17
CA TYR A 179 -6.96 17.76 -0.18
C TYR A 179 -7.58 16.81 -1.20
N ASP A 180 -7.05 16.80 -2.43
CA ASP A 180 -7.52 15.93 -3.52
C ASP A 180 -7.32 14.45 -3.18
N PHE A 181 -6.21 14.10 -2.53
CA PHE A 181 -5.96 12.76 -1.99
C PHE A 181 -7.04 12.34 -0.98
N GLN A 182 -7.35 13.19 0.00
CA GLN A 182 -8.37 12.89 1.00
C GLN A 182 -9.77 12.79 0.38
N ALA A 183 -10.07 13.67 -0.58
CA ALA A 183 -11.33 13.64 -1.33
C ALA A 183 -11.49 12.32 -2.09
N ALA A 184 -10.45 11.87 -2.80
CA ALA A 184 -10.48 10.60 -3.53
C ALA A 184 -10.76 9.39 -2.63
N LEU A 185 -10.15 9.34 -1.44
CA LEU A 185 -10.41 8.27 -0.47
C LEU A 185 -11.84 8.34 0.09
N HIS A 186 -12.31 9.53 0.42
CA HIS A 186 -13.66 9.75 0.95
C HIS A 186 -14.73 9.39 -0.09
N ASP A 187 -14.52 9.78 -1.35
CA ASP A 187 -15.46 9.53 -2.43
C ASP A 187 -15.58 8.03 -2.73
N HIS A 188 -14.47 7.29 -2.74
CA HIS A 188 -14.50 5.84 -2.89
C HIS A 188 -15.24 5.15 -1.74
N MET A 189 -15.04 5.59 -0.49
CA MET A 189 -15.75 5.03 0.67
C MET A 189 -17.26 5.27 0.62
N LYS A 190 -17.68 6.38 0.01
CA LYS A 190 -19.09 6.76 -0.13
C LYS A 190 -19.75 6.13 -1.35
N TYR A 191 -19.01 6.01 -2.44
CA TYR A 191 -19.44 5.51 -3.73
C TYR A 191 -18.36 4.57 -4.29
N PRO A 192 -18.31 3.30 -3.82
CA PRO A 192 -17.34 2.34 -4.36
C PRO A 192 -17.61 2.12 -5.85
N SER A 193 -16.53 2.02 -6.62
CA SER A 193 -16.61 1.79 -8.06
C SER A 193 -17.10 0.35 -8.28
N CYS A 194 -18.36 0.19 -8.67
CA CYS A 194 -18.96 -1.09 -9.05
C CYS A 194 -18.52 -1.54 -10.44
#